data_AF-A0A2V5PKW9-F1
#
_entry.id   AF-A0A2V5PKW9-F1
#
_cell.length_a   1.000
_cell.length_b   1.000
_cell.length_c   1.000
_cell.angle_alpha   90.00
_cell.angle_beta   90.00
_cell.angle_gamma   90.00
#
_symmetry.space_group_name_H-M   'P 1'
#
loop_
_entity.id
_entity.type
_entity.pdbx_description
1 polymer ?
#
loop_
_entity_poly.entity_id
_entity_poly.type
_entity_poly.pdbx_seq_one_letter_code
_entity_poly.pdbx_strand_id
1 'polypeptide(L)'
;MTPVSVDRFSKRVLEPIDRVSEVLFGLIMVLTFTGSLSVAEAGRDDVRTMLIGALGCNLAWGIIDGVLYLLGCLAEKGRGLLAFHAVRKATDSAQAQRLIADAVPSAIASVLTSAELEAVAQRLKQLPAPPERASLEKNDWLGAGGVFLLVFLCTFPVVIPFMVMRTAGPALRVSNTIAIVMLFLTGYAFGRMTGRHPWLVGISMVLLGLILVGLTMALGG
;
A
#
# COMPACT_ATOMS: atom_id res chain seq x y z
N MET A 1 -23.44 11.79 -30.61
CA MET A 1 -22.15 11.36 -30.03
C MET A 1 -22.46 10.48 -28.84
N THR A 2 -22.26 9.18 -28.99
CA THR A 2 -22.36 8.20 -27.90
C THR A 2 -21.35 8.60 -26.81
N PRO A 3 -21.73 8.60 -25.52
CA PRO A 3 -20.76 8.80 -24.47
C PRO A 3 -19.75 7.67 -24.60
N VAL A 4 -18.49 8.03 -24.83
CA VAL A 4 -17.40 7.10 -24.55
C VAL A 4 -17.52 6.86 -23.05
N SER A 5 -18.14 5.74 -22.68
CA SER A 5 -17.94 5.14 -21.38
C SER A 5 -16.44 4.92 -21.32
N VAL A 6 -15.72 5.89 -20.74
CA VAL A 6 -14.42 5.63 -20.15
C VAL A 6 -14.77 4.61 -19.09
N ASP A 7 -14.71 3.35 -19.51
CA ASP A 7 -14.86 2.20 -18.66
C ASP A 7 -13.86 2.48 -17.56
N ARG A 8 -14.40 2.85 -16.41
CA ARG A 8 -13.68 3.56 -15.36
C ARG A 8 -12.78 2.49 -14.80
N PHE A 9 -11.61 2.30 -15.44
CA PHE A 9 -10.70 1.18 -15.30
C PHE A 9 -10.82 0.74 -13.87
N SER A 10 -11.58 -0.35 -13.66
CA SER A 10 -11.98 -0.82 -12.34
C SER A 10 -10.73 -0.74 -11.52
N LYS A 11 -10.68 0.27 -10.61
CA LYS A 11 -9.45 0.82 -10.05
C LYS A 11 -8.62 -0.38 -9.71
N ARG A 12 -7.64 -0.68 -10.57
CA ARG A 12 -6.68 -1.75 -10.31
C ARG A 12 -6.07 -1.21 -9.07
N VAL A 13 -6.48 -1.85 -7.98
CA VAL A 13 -5.92 -1.84 -6.65
C VAL A 13 -4.54 -1.18 -6.83
N LEU A 14 -4.25 -0.05 -6.15
CA LEU A 14 -2.99 0.75 -6.08
C LEU A 14 -1.87 0.52 -7.12
N GLU A 15 -1.16 1.59 -7.51
CA GLU A 15 0.12 1.47 -8.20
C GLU A 15 1.00 0.38 -7.54
N PRO A 16 1.59 -0.56 -8.31
CA PRO A 16 2.29 -1.73 -7.77
C PRO A 16 3.40 -1.41 -6.74
N ILE A 17 3.96 -0.20 -6.82
CA ILE A 17 5.01 0.30 -5.92
C ILE A 17 4.46 0.61 -4.52
N ASP A 18 3.26 1.17 -4.41
CA ASP A 18 2.66 1.53 -3.11
C ASP A 18 2.28 0.26 -2.35
N ARG A 19 1.72 -0.75 -3.03
CA ARG A 19 1.44 -2.07 -2.42
C ARG A 19 2.66 -2.74 -1.84
N VAL A 20 3.74 -2.77 -2.60
CA VAL A 20 4.92 -3.54 -2.19
C VAL A 20 5.65 -2.82 -1.07
N SER A 21 5.64 -1.49 -1.08
CA SER A 21 6.15 -0.69 0.04
C SER A 21 5.30 -0.89 1.29
N GLU A 22 3.97 -0.94 1.16
CA GLU A 22 3.03 -1.16 2.27
C GLU A 22 3.17 -2.57 2.87
N VAL A 23 3.23 -3.61 2.03
CA VAL A 23 3.51 -4.99 2.46
C VAL A 23 4.91 -5.11 3.08
N LEU A 24 5.92 -4.40 2.55
CA LEU A 24 7.26 -4.33 3.14
C LEU A 24 7.22 -3.72 4.53
N PHE A 25 6.61 -2.55 4.69
CA PHE A 25 6.52 -1.86 5.98
C PHE A 25 5.78 -2.72 7.00
N GLY A 26 4.72 -3.42 6.58
CA GLY A 26 4.00 -4.37 7.43
C GLY A 26 4.83 -5.57 7.85
N LEU A 27 5.51 -6.23 6.91
CA LEU A 27 6.40 -7.35 7.21
C LEU A 27 7.54 -6.93 8.12
N ILE A 28 8.13 -5.75 7.89
CA ILE A 28 9.21 -5.19 8.69
C ILE A 28 8.74 -4.91 10.13
N MET A 29 7.54 -4.34 10.31
CA MET A 29 7.00 -4.01 11.63
C MET A 29 6.57 -5.27 12.40
N VAL A 30 5.94 -6.24 11.74
CA VAL A 30 5.63 -7.55 12.35
C VAL A 30 6.91 -8.26 12.74
N LEU A 31 7.94 -8.27 11.88
CA LEU A 31 9.24 -8.84 12.19
C LEU A 31 9.95 -8.11 13.35
N THR A 32 9.76 -6.79 13.45
CA THR A 32 10.26 -5.97 14.55
C THR A 32 9.62 -6.40 15.87
N PHE A 33 8.29 -6.46 15.90
CA PHE A 33 7.53 -6.81 17.11
C PHE A 33 7.70 -8.28 17.52
N THR A 34 7.75 -9.19 16.54
CA THR A 34 8.03 -10.62 16.78
C THR A 34 9.48 -10.83 17.20
N GLY A 35 10.41 -10.02 16.67
CA GLY A 35 11.82 -9.99 17.09
C GLY A 35 12.00 -9.47 18.51
N SER A 36 11.22 -8.45 18.92
CA SER A 36 11.16 -7.94 20.28
C SER A 36 10.68 -8.99 21.28
N LEU A 37 9.56 -9.65 20.97
CA LEU A 37 9.02 -10.74 21.80
C LEU A 37 9.97 -11.96 21.86
N SER A 38 10.76 -12.21 20.82
CA SER A 38 11.78 -13.28 20.80
C SER A 38 12.95 -13.05 21.75
N VAL A 39 13.21 -11.79 22.16
CA VAL A 39 14.26 -11.45 23.13
C VAL A 39 13.73 -11.46 24.56
N ALA A 40 12.41 -11.27 24.74
CA ALA A 40 11.81 -11.05 26.06
C ALA A 40 11.54 -12.32 26.88
N GLU A 41 11.11 -13.46 26.31
CA GLU A 41 10.63 -14.60 27.13
C GLU A 41 10.99 -15.99 26.55
N ALA A 42 11.31 -16.94 27.45
CA ALA A 42 11.53 -18.35 27.14
C ALA A 42 10.82 -19.26 28.16
N GLY A 43 9.55 -19.60 27.93
CA GLY A 43 8.73 -20.54 28.72
C GLY A 43 7.66 -21.28 27.89
N ARG A 44 6.86 -22.20 28.47
CA ARG A 44 5.76 -22.89 27.73
C ARG A 44 4.44 -22.11 27.71
N ASP A 45 4.16 -21.31 28.75
CA ASP A 45 3.04 -20.33 28.76
C ASP A 45 3.25 -19.21 27.74
N ASP A 46 4.49 -19.07 27.31
CA ASP A 46 5.02 -18.11 26.36
C ASP A 46 4.46 -18.29 24.93
N VAL A 47 4.37 -19.52 24.43
CA VAL A 47 3.95 -19.77 23.02
C VAL A 47 2.52 -19.28 22.77
N ARG A 48 1.61 -19.43 23.76
CA ARG A 48 0.23 -18.96 23.63
C ARG A 48 0.16 -17.44 23.72
N THR A 49 0.94 -16.82 24.58
CA THR A 49 1.08 -15.36 24.69
C THR A 49 1.67 -14.78 23.41
N MET A 50 2.72 -15.39 22.86
CA MET A 50 3.32 -15.04 21.57
C MET A 50 2.34 -15.20 20.41
N LEU A 51 1.53 -16.27 20.40
CA LEU A 51 0.51 -16.50 19.38
C LEU A 51 -0.58 -15.41 19.42
N ILE A 52 -1.06 -15.06 20.61
CA ILE A 52 -2.04 -13.98 20.80
C ILE A 52 -1.43 -12.62 20.38
N GLY A 53 -0.18 -12.36 20.76
CA GLY A 53 0.57 -11.17 20.37
C GLY A 53 0.74 -11.06 18.85
N ALA A 54 1.16 -12.14 18.19
CA ALA A 54 1.34 -12.19 16.74
C ALA A 54 0.03 -12.01 15.98
N LEU A 55 -1.06 -12.68 16.41
CA LEU A 55 -2.38 -12.52 15.80
C LEU A 55 -2.95 -11.13 16.02
N GLY A 56 -2.81 -10.57 17.23
CA GLY A 56 -3.24 -9.22 17.56
C GLY A 56 -2.49 -8.16 16.76
N CYS A 57 -1.16 -8.31 16.64
CA CYS A 57 -0.32 -7.44 15.81
C CYS A 57 -0.74 -7.51 14.33
N ASN A 58 -0.89 -8.70 13.76
CA ASN A 58 -1.32 -8.87 12.37
C ASN A 58 -2.71 -8.26 12.10
N LEU A 59 -3.65 -8.43 13.05
CA LEU A 59 -4.99 -7.86 12.94
C LEU A 59 -4.94 -6.33 12.99
N ALA A 60 -4.25 -5.75 13.97
CA ALA A 60 -4.11 -4.32 14.13
C ALA A 60 -3.45 -3.68 12.89
N TRP A 61 -2.39 -4.31 12.37
CA TRP A 61 -1.71 -3.83 11.18
C TRP A 61 -2.60 -3.87 9.93
N GLY A 62 -3.32 -4.98 9.70
CA GLY A 62 -4.27 -5.04 8.58
C GLY A 62 -5.34 -3.95 8.65
N ILE A 63 -5.80 -3.58 9.86
CA ILE A 63 -6.76 -2.50 10.05
C ILE A 63 -6.13 -1.15 9.68
N ILE A 64 -4.90 -0.90 10.13
CA ILE A 64 -4.15 0.32 9.82
C ILE A 64 -3.98 0.47 8.30
N ASP A 65 -3.52 -0.57 7.60
CA ASP A 65 -3.38 -0.54 6.14
C ASP A 65 -4.72 -0.28 5.44
N GLY A 66 -5.81 -0.92 5.91
CA GLY A 66 -7.15 -0.63 5.41
C GLY A 66 -7.54 0.85 5.57
N VAL A 67 -7.21 1.46 6.72
CA VAL A 67 -7.46 2.89 6.97
C VAL A 67 -6.56 3.78 6.11
N LEU A 68 -5.27 3.46 5.99
CA LEU A 68 -4.33 4.21 5.14
C LEU A 68 -4.75 4.16 3.67
N TYR A 69 -5.23 3.01 3.20
CA TYR A 69 -5.84 2.86 1.88
C TYR A 69 -7.03 3.81 1.68
N LEU A 70 -7.94 3.89 2.67
CA LEU A 70 -9.07 4.82 2.61
C LEU A 70 -8.61 6.28 2.61
N LEU A 71 -7.63 6.63 3.44
CA LEU A 71 -7.05 7.97 3.47
C LEU A 71 -6.40 8.32 2.13
N GLY A 72 -5.69 7.38 1.50
CA GLY A 72 -5.12 7.53 0.16
C GLY A 72 -6.21 7.75 -0.90
N CYS A 73 -7.29 6.95 -0.86
CA CYS A 73 -8.43 7.13 -1.76
C CYS A 73 -9.10 8.50 -1.58
N LEU A 74 -9.26 8.94 -0.33
CA LEU A 74 -9.85 10.23 -0.02
C LEU A 74 -8.96 11.39 -0.45
N ALA A 75 -7.65 11.31 -0.20
CA ALA A 75 -6.67 12.30 -0.61
C ALA A 75 -6.62 12.43 -2.14
N GLU A 76 -6.66 11.31 -2.87
CA GLU A 76 -6.66 11.31 -4.32
C GLU A 76 -7.92 11.95 -4.91
N LYS A 77 -9.10 11.54 -4.41
CA LYS A 77 -10.37 12.18 -4.79
C LYS A 77 -10.37 13.66 -4.42
N GLY A 78 -9.82 14.02 -3.26
CA GLY A 78 -9.69 15.40 -2.80
C GLY A 78 -8.82 16.24 -3.73
N ARG A 79 -7.64 15.75 -4.12
CA ARG A 79 -6.74 16.42 -5.07
C ARG A 79 -7.42 16.63 -6.43
N GLY A 80 -8.05 15.59 -6.98
CA GLY A 80 -8.79 15.71 -8.24
C GLY A 80 -9.93 16.73 -8.18
N LEU A 81 -10.65 16.78 -7.07
CA LEU A 81 -11.76 17.71 -6.85
C LEU A 81 -11.29 19.16 -6.63
N LEU A 82 -10.16 19.36 -5.95
CA LEU A 82 -9.50 20.66 -5.82
C LEU A 82 -9.00 21.18 -7.17
N ALA A 83 -8.37 20.32 -7.97
CA ALA A 83 -7.93 20.66 -9.33
C ALA A 83 -9.12 21.06 -10.21
N PHE A 84 -10.22 20.29 -10.17
CA PHE A 84 -11.45 20.62 -10.90
C PHE A 84 -12.01 21.99 -10.49
N HIS A 85 -12.10 22.25 -9.19
CA HIS A 85 -12.56 23.55 -8.68
C HIS A 85 -11.65 24.70 -9.12
N ALA A 86 -10.34 24.50 -9.10
CA ALA A 86 -9.36 25.50 -9.52
C ALA A 86 -9.52 25.84 -11.02
N VAL A 87 -9.63 24.83 -11.89
CA VAL A 87 -9.85 25.03 -13.33
C VAL A 87 -11.17 25.75 -13.62
N ARG A 88 -12.24 25.43 -12.88
CA ARG A 88 -13.55 26.07 -13.06
C ARG A 88 -13.56 27.51 -12.57
N LYS A 89 -12.84 27.83 -11.49
CA LYS A 89 -12.70 29.20 -10.95
C LYS A 89 -11.69 30.05 -11.72
N ALA A 90 -10.83 29.45 -12.54
CA ALA A 90 -9.86 30.18 -13.35
C ALA A 90 -10.56 31.12 -14.34
N THR A 91 -10.31 32.42 -14.18
CA THR A 91 -10.79 33.49 -15.03
C THR A 91 -9.95 33.67 -16.29
N ASP A 92 -8.67 33.27 -16.23
CA ASP A 92 -7.74 33.32 -17.37
C ASP A 92 -7.51 31.94 -17.99
N SER A 93 -7.45 31.91 -19.32
CA SER A 93 -7.20 30.70 -20.11
C SER A 93 -5.81 30.14 -19.84
N ALA A 94 -4.79 31.02 -19.70
CA ALA A 94 -3.43 30.58 -19.40
C ALA A 94 -3.31 29.94 -18.00
N GLN A 95 -4.08 30.44 -17.02
CA GLN A 95 -4.15 29.86 -15.68
C GLN A 95 -4.81 28.48 -15.69
N ALA A 96 -5.92 28.32 -16.42
CA ALA A 96 -6.62 27.04 -16.54
C ALA A 96 -5.74 25.96 -17.20
N GLN A 97 -5.00 26.32 -18.25
CA GLN A 97 -4.09 25.40 -18.94
C GLN A 97 -2.96 24.91 -18.03
N ARG A 98 -2.34 25.80 -17.23
CA ARG A 98 -1.32 25.41 -16.24
C ARG A 98 -1.86 24.44 -15.20
N LEU A 99 -3.03 24.72 -14.63
CA LEU A 99 -3.66 23.86 -13.63
C LEU A 99 -3.98 22.46 -14.17
N ILE A 100 -4.36 22.35 -15.45
CA ILE A 100 -4.58 21.06 -16.11
C ILE A 100 -3.24 20.35 -16.35
N ALA A 101 -2.22 21.07 -16.83
CA ALA A 101 -0.89 20.52 -17.06
C ALA A 101 -0.23 19.98 -15.77
N ASP A 102 -0.42 20.67 -14.64
CA ASP A 102 0.09 20.25 -13.34
C ASP A 102 -0.68 19.05 -12.75
N ALA A 103 -1.92 18.83 -13.19
CA ALA A 103 -2.76 17.74 -12.70
C ALA A 103 -2.59 16.43 -13.49
N VAL A 104 -1.94 16.46 -14.66
CA VAL A 104 -1.69 15.27 -15.49
C VAL A 104 -0.25 14.77 -15.33
N PRO A 105 0.02 13.48 -15.57
CA PRO A 105 1.39 12.96 -15.62
C PRO A 105 2.28 13.77 -16.57
N SER A 106 3.52 14.03 -16.17
CA SER A 106 4.47 14.86 -16.92
C SER A 106 4.68 14.42 -18.37
N ALA A 107 4.67 13.11 -18.62
CA ALA A 107 4.75 12.54 -19.97
C ALA A 107 3.59 13.01 -20.85
N ILE A 108 2.38 13.08 -20.30
CA ILE A 108 1.18 13.55 -21.03
C ILE A 108 1.22 15.07 -21.17
N ALA A 109 1.57 15.80 -20.10
CA ALA A 109 1.70 17.26 -20.14
C ALA A 109 2.64 17.74 -21.26
N SER A 110 3.72 16.99 -21.53
CA SER A 110 4.73 17.36 -22.53
C SER A 110 4.27 17.26 -23.99
N VAL A 111 3.19 16.51 -24.26
CA VAL A 111 2.69 16.27 -25.62
C VAL A 111 1.42 17.08 -25.91
N LEU A 112 0.73 17.54 -24.86
CA LEU A 112 -0.50 18.33 -25.00
C LEU A 112 -0.19 19.75 -25.48
N THR A 113 -0.92 20.17 -26.51
CA THR A 113 -0.88 21.54 -27.01
C THR A 113 -1.75 22.48 -26.16
N SER A 114 -1.47 23.78 -26.20
CA SER A 114 -2.32 24.79 -25.53
C SER A 114 -3.78 24.73 -25.99
N ALA A 115 -4.02 24.42 -27.26
CA ALA A 115 -5.37 24.29 -27.82
C ALA A 115 -6.13 23.09 -27.23
N GLU A 116 -5.45 21.97 -27.01
CA GLU A 116 -6.04 20.78 -26.37
C GLU A 116 -6.31 21.01 -24.89
N LEU A 117 -5.38 21.64 -24.17
CA LEU A 117 -5.57 22.02 -22.76
C LEU A 117 -6.76 22.99 -22.61
N GLU A 118 -6.91 23.95 -23.53
CA GLU A 118 -8.05 24.85 -23.57
C GLU A 118 -9.37 24.10 -23.83
N ALA A 119 -9.37 23.18 -24.80
CA ALA A 119 -10.55 22.36 -25.09
C ALA A 119 -10.97 21.51 -23.87
N VAL A 120 -10.00 20.97 -23.13
CA VAL A 120 -10.24 20.25 -21.87
C VAL A 120 -10.80 21.20 -20.80
N ALA A 121 -10.22 22.39 -20.62
CA ALA A 121 -10.71 23.39 -19.67
C ALA A 121 -12.16 23.79 -19.94
N GLN A 122 -12.51 24.02 -21.20
CA GLN A 122 -13.87 24.37 -21.61
C GLN A 122 -14.85 23.22 -21.36
N ARG A 123 -14.47 21.99 -21.71
CA ARG A 123 -15.30 20.80 -21.42
C ARG A 123 -15.49 20.59 -19.91
N LEU A 124 -14.47 20.83 -19.09
CA LEU A 124 -14.58 20.77 -17.63
C LEU A 124 -15.56 21.83 -17.10
N LYS A 125 -15.57 23.04 -17.66
CA LYS A 125 -16.54 24.10 -17.29
C LYS A 125 -17.97 23.77 -17.67
N GLN A 126 -18.19 22.94 -18.70
CA GLN A 126 -19.51 22.49 -19.14
C GLN A 126 -20.07 21.31 -18.33
N LEU A 127 -19.22 20.60 -17.57
CA LEU A 127 -19.67 19.52 -16.71
C LEU A 127 -20.48 20.07 -15.51
N PRO A 128 -21.39 19.24 -14.95
CA PRO A 128 -22.10 19.58 -13.72
C PRO A 128 -21.13 19.99 -12.61
N ALA A 129 -21.60 20.87 -11.72
CA ALA A 129 -20.80 21.29 -10.58
C ALA A 129 -20.31 20.07 -9.78
N PRO A 130 -19.00 19.97 -9.50
CA PRO A 130 -18.48 18.88 -8.70
C PRO A 130 -19.04 19.00 -7.28
N PRO A 131 -19.14 17.89 -6.53
CA PRO A 131 -19.51 17.95 -5.12
C PRO A 131 -18.53 18.83 -4.33
N GLU A 132 -18.99 19.43 -3.24
CA GLU A 132 -18.14 20.33 -2.42
C GLU A 132 -17.03 19.59 -1.68
N ARG A 133 -17.23 18.30 -1.39
CA ARG A 133 -16.30 17.47 -0.60
C ARG A 133 -16.11 16.12 -1.27
N ALA A 134 -14.87 15.64 -1.24
CA ALA A 134 -14.57 14.26 -1.59
C ALA A 134 -15.17 13.32 -0.54
N SER A 135 -15.76 12.22 -1.00
CA SER A 135 -16.32 11.19 -0.12
C SER A 135 -15.85 9.79 -0.54
N LEU A 136 -15.81 8.90 0.45
CA LEU A 136 -15.52 7.49 0.24
C LEU A 136 -16.77 6.80 -0.28
N GLU A 137 -16.60 5.98 -1.30
CA GLU A 137 -17.64 5.17 -1.91
C GLU A 137 -17.53 3.72 -1.44
N LYS A 138 -18.59 2.93 -1.66
CA LYS A 138 -18.61 1.50 -1.29
C LYS A 138 -17.42 0.73 -1.86
N ASN A 139 -16.97 1.07 -3.06
CA ASN A 139 -15.81 0.44 -3.69
C ASN A 139 -14.50 0.74 -2.96
N ASP A 140 -14.36 1.91 -2.35
CA ASP A 140 -13.17 2.23 -1.56
C ASP A 140 -13.16 1.42 -0.25
N TRP A 141 -14.31 1.24 0.38
CA TRP A 141 -14.46 0.36 1.56
C TRP A 141 -14.21 -1.12 1.23
N LEU A 142 -14.69 -1.61 0.08
CA LEU A 142 -14.37 -2.95 -0.41
C LEU A 142 -12.88 -3.10 -0.69
N GLY A 143 -12.23 -2.07 -1.25
CA GLY A 143 -10.79 -2.04 -1.46
C GLY A 143 -10.01 -2.11 -0.15
N ALA A 144 -10.43 -1.36 0.87
CA ALA A 144 -9.84 -1.40 2.21
C ALA A 144 -9.97 -2.79 2.85
N GLY A 145 -11.15 -3.42 2.73
CA GLY A 145 -11.35 -4.80 3.16
C GLY A 145 -10.46 -5.80 2.40
N GLY A 146 -10.23 -5.57 1.11
CA GLY A 146 -9.30 -6.34 0.28
C GLY A 146 -7.85 -6.20 0.73
N VAL A 147 -7.39 -4.99 1.05
CA VAL A 147 -6.04 -4.74 1.59
C VAL A 147 -5.88 -5.40 2.95
N PHE A 148 -6.83 -5.17 3.87
CA PHE A 148 -6.86 -5.83 5.18
C PHE A 148 -6.72 -7.36 5.05
N LEU A 149 -7.55 -7.98 4.20
CA LEU A 149 -7.57 -9.43 4.04
C LEU A 149 -6.28 -9.93 3.41
N LEU A 150 -5.74 -9.22 2.42
CA LEU A 150 -4.47 -9.55 1.80
C LEU A 150 -3.34 -9.54 2.84
N VAL A 151 -3.23 -8.48 3.61
CA VAL A 151 -2.18 -8.30 4.63
C VAL A 151 -2.32 -9.35 5.73
N PHE A 152 -3.53 -9.58 6.22
CA PHE A 152 -3.82 -10.60 7.23
C PHE A 152 -3.50 -12.02 6.72
N LEU A 153 -3.90 -12.37 5.50
CA LEU A 153 -3.64 -13.70 4.93
C LEU A 153 -2.17 -13.90 4.57
N CYS A 154 -1.47 -12.86 4.11
CA CYS A 154 -0.04 -12.93 3.81
C CYS A 154 0.81 -13.08 5.08
N THR A 155 0.36 -12.61 6.24
CA THR A 155 1.08 -12.75 7.50
C THR A 155 0.71 -14.03 8.25
N PHE A 156 -0.41 -14.67 7.92
CA PHE A 156 -0.87 -15.90 8.55
C PHE A 156 0.14 -17.07 8.50
N PRO A 157 0.84 -17.35 7.37
CA PRO A 157 1.83 -18.44 7.30
C PRO A 157 2.96 -18.31 8.32
N VAL A 158 3.33 -17.08 8.69
CA VAL A 158 4.37 -16.78 9.68
C VAL A 158 3.89 -17.15 11.10
N VAL A 159 2.58 -17.16 11.34
CA VAL A 159 1.97 -17.51 12.63
C VAL A 159 1.75 -19.02 12.79
N ILE A 160 1.62 -19.77 11.69
CA ILE A 160 1.38 -21.23 11.68
C ILE A 160 2.33 -22.01 12.62
N PRO A 161 3.65 -21.75 12.66
CA PRO A 161 4.55 -22.47 13.55
C PRO A 161 4.18 -22.35 15.03
N PHE A 162 3.66 -21.21 15.46
CA PHE A 162 3.22 -21.00 16.85
C PHE A 162 1.92 -21.74 17.18
N MET A 163 1.10 -22.08 16.18
CA MET A 163 -0.11 -22.88 16.37
C MET A 163 0.18 -24.38 16.50
N VAL A 164 1.23 -24.86 15.83
CA VAL A 164 1.54 -26.30 15.73
C VAL A 164 2.63 -26.72 16.72
N MET A 165 3.62 -25.85 16.98
CA MET A 165 4.79 -26.18 17.79
C MET A 165 4.57 -25.76 19.26
N ARG A 166 4.93 -26.64 20.20
CA ARG A 166 4.79 -26.40 21.64
C ARG A 166 6.01 -25.73 22.29
N THR A 167 7.05 -25.46 21.51
CA THR A 167 8.34 -24.97 22.02
C THR A 167 8.71 -23.68 21.28
N ALA A 168 8.91 -22.59 22.03
CA ALA A 168 9.09 -21.25 21.48
C ALA A 168 10.32 -21.13 20.57
N GLY A 169 11.47 -21.65 20.99
CA GLY A 169 12.73 -21.55 20.21
C GLY A 169 12.62 -22.14 18.79
N PRO A 170 12.20 -23.40 18.62
CA PRO A 170 11.94 -23.97 17.29
C PRO A 170 10.86 -23.22 16.49
N ALA A 171 9.76 -22.80 17.14
CA ALA A 171 8.68 -22.07 16.48
C ALA A 171 9.16 -20.74 15.86
N LEU A 172 9.97 -19.99 16.60
CA LEU A 172 10.59 -18.74 16.15
C LEU A 172 11.49 -18.95 14.92
N ARG A 173 12.34 -19.98 14.94
CA ARG A 173 13.25 -20.25 13.81
C ARG A 173 12.50 -20.63 12.53
N VAL A 174 11.45 -21.44 12.67
CA VAL A 174 10.60 -21.83 11.53
C VAL A 174 9.83 -20.62 11.01
N SER A 175 9.24 -19.82 11.89
CA SER A 175 8.55 -18.57 11.55
C SER A 175 9.46 -17.61 10.78
N ASN A 176 10.67 -17.34 11.28
CA ASN A 176 11.65 -16.48 10.62
C ASN A 176 12.06 -17.01 9.25
N THR A 177 12.19 -18.33 9.11
CA THR A 177 12.48 -18.96 7.81
C THR A 177 11.35 -18.75 6.82
N ILE A 178 10.10 -18.92 7.24
CA ILE A 178 8.91 -18.65 6.41
C ILE A 178 8.89 -17.17 5.99
N ALA A 179 9.11 -16.25 6.93
CA ALA A 179 9.13 -14.82 6.64
C ALA A 179 10.20 -14.43 5.62
N ILE A 180 11.42 -14.97 5.74
CA ILE A 180 12.51 -14.75 4.78
C ILE A 180 12.13 -15.24 3.38
N VAL A 181 11.56 -16.45 3.28
CA VAL A 181 11.10 -17.01 2.00
C VAL A 181 9.99 -16.14 1.39
N MET A 182 9.02 -15.69 2.20
CA MET A 182 7.94 -14.82 1.74
C MET A 182 8.45 -13.46 1.29
N LEU A 183 9.40 -12.85 2.01
CA LEU A 183 10.07 -11.61 1.60
C LEU A 183 10.78 -11.77 0.26
N PHE A 184 11.52 -12.86 0.08
CA PHE A 184 12.21 -13.15 -1.18
C PHE A 184 11.21 -13.31 -2.33
N LEU A 185 10.16 -14.12 -2.15
CA LEU A 185 9.16 -14.38 -3.19
C LEU A 185 8.39 -13.11 -3.56
N THR A 186 8.03 -12.30 -2.57
CA THR A 186 7.33 -11.03 -2.79
C THR A 186 8.24 -10.03 -3.52
N GLY A 187 9.50 -9.89 -3.09
CA GLY A 187 10.48 -9.06 -3.78
C GLY A 187 10.78 -9.54 -5.21
N TYR A 188 10.84 -10.84 -5.42
CA TYR A 188 11.03 -11.45 -6.74
C TYR A 188 9.82 -11.19 -7.65
N ALA A 189 8.60 -11.37 -7.15
CA ALA A 189 7.37 -11.04 -7.88
C ALA A 189 7.33 -9.54 -8.23
N PHE A 190 7.69 -8.68 -7.28
CA PHE A 190 7.78 -7.23 -7.50
C PHE A 190 8.81 -6.84 -8.56
N GLY A 191 10.01 -7.44 -8.52
CA GLY A 191 11.03 -7.20 -9.54
C GLY A 191 10.53 -7.58 -10.93
N ARG A 192 9.83 -8.72 -11.05
CA ARG A 192 9.21 -9.15 -12.31
C ARG A 192 8.13 -8.17 -12.79
N MET A 193 7.28 -7.67 -11.90
CA MET A 193 6.20 -6.73 -12.24
C MET A 193 6.73 -5.34 -12.65
N THR A 194 7.87 -4.92 -12.11
CA THR A 194 8.47 -3.59 -12.38
C THR A 194 9.50 -3.60 -13.51
N GLY A 195 9.70 -4.74 -14.20
CA GLY A 195 10.71 -4.88 -15.24
C GLY A 195 12.15 -4.80 -14.73
N ARG A 196 12.36 -4.86 -13.41
CA ARG A 196 13.69 -4.92 -12.77
C ARG A 196 14.17 -6.36 -12.67
N HIS A 197 15.47 -6.57 -12.43
CA HIS A 197 16.03 -7.91 -12.28
C HIS A 197 15.44 -8.61 -11.04
N PRO A 198 14.57 -9.64 -11.19
CA PRO A 198 13.74 -10.16 -10.10
C PRO A 198 14.54 -10.69 -8.90
N TRP A 199 15.67 -11.33 -9.17
CA TRP A 199 16.57 -11.85 -8.15
C TRP A 199 17.24 -10.76 -7.32
N LEU A 200 17.65 -9.64 -7.94
CA LEU A 200 18.30 -8.55 -7.22
C LEU A 200 17.31 -7.89 -6.26
N VAL A 201 16.08 -7.68 -6.72
CA VAL A 201 15.02 -7.12 -5.90
C VAL A 201 14.67 -8.07 -4.75
N GLY A 202 14.48 -9.37 -5.02
CA GLY A 202 14.23 -10.37 -3.97
C GLY A 202 15.34 -10.42 -2.90
N ILE A 203 16.61 -10.46 -3.31
CA ILE A 203 17.75 -10.45 -2.37
C ILE A 203 17.79 -9.15 -1.56
N SER A 204 17.59 -7.99 -2.21
CA SER A 204 17.60 -6.70 -1.52
C SER A 204 16.52 -6.59 -0.45
N MET A 205 15.33 -7.15 -0.69
CA MET A 205 14.23 -7.17 0.26
C MET A 205 14.53 -8.05 1.47
N VAL A 206 15.14 -9.21 1.25
CA VAL A 206 15.61 -10.08 2.34
C VAL A 206 16.70 -9.39 3.16
N LEU A 207 17.69 -8.77 2.51
CA LEU A 207 18.77 -8.06 3.19
C LEU A 207 18.23 -6.91 4.05
N LEU A 208 17.30 -6.11 3.51
CA LEU A 208 16.62 -5.06 4.27
C LEU A 208 15.86 -5.63 5.47
N GLY A 209 15.08 -6.69 5.28
CA GLY A 209 14.36 -7.35 6.36
C GLY A 209 15.29 -7.87 7.47
N LEU A 210 16.42 -8.50 7.10
CA LEU A 210 17.42 -8.98 8.05
C LEU A 210 18.10 -7.84 8.81
N ILE A 211 18.43 -6.73 8.14
CA ILE A 211 19.01 -5.54 8.78
C ILE A 211 18.04 -4.97 9.81
N LEU A 212 16.76 -4.83 9.46
CA LEU A 212 15.74 -4.33 10.38
C LEU A 212 15.55 -5.25 11.58
N VAL A 213 15.44 -6.56 11.38
CA VAL A 213 15.38 -7.53 12.50
C VAL A 213 16.63 -7.44 13.38
N GLY A 214 17.81 -7.30 12.77
CA GLY A 214 19.05 -7.13 13.51
C GLY A 214 19.07 -5.85 14.35
N LEU A 215 18.58 -4.74 13.79
CA LEU A 215 18.47 -3.46 14.49
C LEU A 215 17.49 -3.53 15.67
N THR A 216 16.36 -4.22 15.51
CA THR A 216 15.35 -4.31 16.57
C THR A 216 15.81 -5.18 17.72
N MET A 217 16.52 -6.28 17.42
CA MET A 217 17.21 -7.06 18.44
C MET A 217 18.31 -6.25 19.15
N ALA A 218 19.05 -5.42 18.42
CA ALA A 218 20.12 -4.59 18.99
C ALA A 218 19.59 -3.44 19.87
N LEU A 219 18.41 -2.90 19.56
CA LEU A 219 17.78 -1.81 20.30
C LEU A 219 16.98 -2.27 21.53
N GLY A 220 17.07 -3.55 21.87
CA GLY A 220 16.58 -4.08 23.15
C GLY A 220 15.31 -4.90 23.08
N GLY A 221 14.75 -5.12 21.88
CA GLY A 221 13.56 -5.93 21.69
C GLY A 221 12.35 -5.38 22.41
#